data_AF-A0A8D0E4Z4-F1
#
_entry.id   AF-A0A8D0E4Z4-F1
#
_cell.length_a   1.000
_cell.length_b   1.000
_cell.length_c   1.000
_cell.angle_alpha   90.00
_cell.angle_beta   90.00
_cell.angle_gamma   90.00
#
_symmetry.space_group_name_H-M   'P 1'
#
loop_
_entity.id
_entity.type
_entity.pdbx_description
1 polymer ?
#
loop_
_entity_poly.entity_id
_entity_poly.type
_entity_poly.pdbx_seq_one_letter_code
_entity_poly.pdbx_strand_id
1 'polypeptide(L)'
;MKAVKNILAASTPQLFLLLLWLDSLQQPECQSQGTFVPWRFFSFFCMPPSHPETGCVFPFIYKGKSYHRCTSADQHEGKSWCATTPDYHADLKWRLCNQTDCVFPFVFRGKSYNSCTRAGRTDRRRWCSLTANADAGKDWLFC
;
A
#
# COMPACT_ATOMS: atom_id res chain seq x y z
N MET A 1 -7.91 -36.09 63.49
CA MET A 1 -8.89 -37.10 63.03
C MET A 1 -9.56 -36.55 61.77
N LYS A 2 -9.85 -37.43 60.81
CA LYS A 2 -10.30 -37.12 59.44
C LYS A 2 -11.65 -36.40 59.38
N ALA A 3 -11.87 -35.75 58.22
CA ALA A 3 -13.13 -35.59 57.44
C ALA A 3 -13.72 -34.16 57.40
N VAL A 4 -14.36 -33.64 56.33
CA VAL A 4 -14.56 -33.94 54.90
C VAL A 4 -15.38 -32.74 54.33
N LYS A 5 -15.10 -32.33 53.07
CA LYS A 5 -15.93 -31.56 52.09
C LYS A 5 -16.66 -30.27 52.50
N ASN A 6 -16.40 -29.19 51.76
CA ASN A 6 -17.33 -28.64 50.75
C ASN A 6 -16.73 -27.41 50.06
N ILE A 7 -16.44 -27.53 48.76
CA ILE A 7 -16.09 -26.39 47.90
C ILE A 7 -17.42 -25.88 47.35
N LEU A 8 -17.91 -24.77 47.89
CA LEU A 8 -18.97 -23.98 47.28
C LEU A 8 -18.33 -23.10 46.21
N ALA A 9 -18.68 -23.36 44.95
CA ALA A 9 -18.39 -22.48 43.84
C ALA A 9 -19.21 -21.19 44.00
N ALA A 10 -18.54 -20.06 44.20
CA ALA A 10 -19.14 -18.73 44.17
C ALA A 10 -18.66 -18.00 42.92
N SER A 11 -19.55 -17.88 41.96
CA SER A 11 -19.43 -17.09 40.74
C SER A 11 -19.48 -15.59 41.04
N THR A 12 -18.42 -14.85 40.75
CA THR A 12 -18.41 -13.37 40.78
C THR A 12 -18.07 -12.83 39.38
N PRO A 13 -19.06 -12.42 38.56
CA PRO A 13 -18.86 -11.95 37.18
C PRO A 13 -18.41 -10.48 37.07
N GLN A 14 -17.90 -9.88 38.15
CA GLN A 14 -17.76 -8.43 38.27
C GLN A 14 -16.32 -7.89 38.10
N LEU A 15 -15.32 -8.75 37.87
CA LEU A 15 -13.94 -8.33 37.57
C LEU A 15 -13.58 -8.36 36.07
N PHE A 16 -14.40 -8.97 35.21
CA PHE A 16 -14.08 -9.14 33.78
C PHE A 16 -14.34 -7.89 32.92
N LEU A 17 -15.06 -6.90 33.42
CA LEU A 17 -15.43 -5.69 32.64
C LEU A 17 -14.42 -4.53 32.75
N LEU A 18 -13.41 -4.63 33.63
CA LEU A 18 -12.37 -3.60 33.78
C LEU A 18 -11.11 -3.87 32.94
N LEU A 19 -10.96 -5.05 32.34
CA LEU A 19 -9.81 -5.39 31.49
C LEU A 19 -10.07 -5.19 29.98
N LEU A 20 -11.27 -4.78 29.57
CA LEU A 20 -11.59 -4.53 28.16
C LEU A 20 -11.52 -3.05 27.74
N TRP A 21 -11.09 -2.15 28.64
CA TRP A 21 -10.93 -0.71 28.37
C TRP A 21 -9.47 -0.24 28.24
N LEU A 22 -8.48 -1.15 28.20
CA LEU A 22 -7.05 -0.80 28.09
C LEU A 22 -6.30 -1.48 26.93
N ASP A 23 -7.00 -2.02 25.93
CA ASP A 23 -6.40 -2.57 24.70
C ASP A 23 -6.75 -1.74 23.44
N SER A 24 -7.26 -0.52 23.63
CA SER A 24 -7.70 0.37 22.53
C SER A 24 -6.60 1.32 22.01
N LEU A 25 -5.33 1.02 22.28
CA LEU A 25 -4.18 1.72 21.72
C LEU A 25 -3.08 0.72 21.37
N GLN A 26 -3.24 -0.02 20.28
CA GLN A 26 -2.08 -0.56 19.57
C GLN A 26 -2.29 -0.40 18.07
N GLN A 27 -1.44 0.43 17.48
CA GLN A 27 -1.30 0.62 16.04
C GLN A 27 -0.94 -0.73 15.37
N PRO A 28 -1.41 -1.01 14.14
CA PRO A 28 -1.11 -2.27 13.47
C PRO A 28 0.36 -2.35 13.07
N GLU A 29 1.13 -3.22 13.76
CA GLU A 29 2.43 -3.68 13.32
C GLU A 29 2.25 -4.77 12.25
N CYS A 30 2.82 -4.55 11.06
CA CYS A 30 2.72 -5.47 9.92
C CYS A 30 3.74 -6.61 10.11
N GLN A 31 3.35 -7.70 10.79
CA GLN A 31 4.20 -8.88 10.98
C GLN A 31 4.02 -9.88 9.83
N SER A 32 5.11 -10.15 9.13
CA SER A 32 5.17 -10.92 7.88
C SER A 32 5.58 -12.37 8.09
N GLN A 33 4.72 -13.25 8.62
CA GLN A 33 4.97 -14.70 8.56
C GLN A 33 3.68 -15.53 8.48
N GLY A 34 3.67 -16.54 7.59
CA GLY A 34 2.92 -17.78 7.84
C GLY A 34 1.87 -18.19 6.80
N THR A 35 2.26 -19.17 5.99
CA THR A 35 1.48 -20.20 5.29
C THR A 35 0.03 -20.46 5.73
N PHE A 36 -0.87 -20.47 4.73
CA PHE A 36 -2.11 -21.25 4.58
C PHE A 36 -3.00 -21.48 5.83
N VAL A 37 -4.10 -20.70 5.93
CA VAL A 37 -5.33 -21.09 6.64
C VAL A 37 -6.56 -20.99 5.71
N PRO A 38 -7.55 -21.90 5.83
CA PRO A 38 -8.65 -22.03 4.89
C PRO A 38 -9.79 -21.04 5.18
N TRP A 39 -10.28 -20.39 4.13
CA TRP A 39 -11.54 -19.66 3.97
C TRP A 39 -12.29 -19.23 5.25
N ARG A 40 -12.13 -17.96 5.64
CA ARG A 40 -13.17 -16.93 5.90
C ARG A 40 -12.58 -15.84 6.80
N PHE A 41 -12.97 -14.60 6.53
CA PHE A 41 -12.66 -13.36 7.24
C PHE A 41 -11.43 -12.57 6.76
N PHE A 42 -11.70 -11.30 6.44
CA PHE A 42 -10.81 -10.20 6.08
C PHE A 42 -10.11 -10.25 4.71
N SER A 43 -10.86 -9.90 3.67
CA SER A 43 -10.28 -9.13 2.55
C SER A 43 -9.94 -7.71 3.04
N PHE A 44 -8.85 -7.59 3.79
CA PHE A 44 -8.05 -6.37 3.82
C PHE A 44 -6.66 -6.76 3.35
N PHE A 45 -6.53 -6.83 2.03
CA PHE A 45 -5.24 -6.89 1.36
C PHE A 45 -4.50 -5.58 1.67
N CYS A 46 -3.63 -5.58 2.67
CA CYS A 46 -2.40 -4.81 2.53
C CYS A 46 -1.56 -5.59 1.53
N MET A 47 -1.80 -5.34 0.24
CA MET A 47 -0.87 -5.74 -0.80
C MET A 47 0.18 -4.61 -0.82
N PRO A 48 1.33 -4.77 -0.15
CA PRO A 48 2.40 -3.80 -0.26
C PRO A 48 2.80 -3.70 -1.74
N PRO A 49 3.05 -2.49 -2.27
CA PRO A 49 3.61 -2.35 -3.61
C PRO A 49 4.94 -3.11 -3.65
N SER A 50 4.95 -4.18 -4.43
CA SER A 50 6.17 -4.88 -4.83
C SER A 50 6.99 -3.94 -5.70
N HIS A 51 8.03 -3.32 -5.16
CA HIS A 51 9.39 -3.37 -5.71
C HIS A 51 10.38 -2.48 -4.93
N PRO A 52 11.67 -2.85 -4.91
CA PRO A 52 12.65 -2.46 -3.90
C PRO A 52 13.16 -1.02 -4.06
N GLU A 53 13.27 -0.31 -2.93
CA GLU A 53 14.37 0.56 -2.47
C GLU A 53 15.11 1.49 -3.47
N THR A 54 14.52 1.89 -4.60
CA THR A 54 15.10 2.95 -5.48
C THR A 54 14.09 3.71 -6.34
N GLY A 55 12.80 3.39 -6.23
CA GLY A 55 11.70 4.00 -6.98
C GLY A 55 10.84 4.95 -6.14
N CYS A 56 9.91 5.63 -6.81
CA CYS A 56 8.83 6.35 -6.12
C CYS A 56 7.98 5.36 -5.31
N VAL A 57 7.68 5.72 -4.06
CA VAL A 57 6.76 4.96 -3.22
C VAL A 57 5.38 5.60 -3.32
N PHE A 58 4.37 4.81 -3.67
CA PHE A 58 2.99 5.25 -3.75
C PHE A 58 2.09 4.35 -2.89
N PRO A 59 1.14 4.92 -2.13
CA PRO A 59 0.98 6.35 -1.86
C PRO A 59 2.05 6.92 -0.93
N PHE A 60 2.36 8.21 -1.07
CA PHE A 60 3.16 8.97 -0.10
C PHE A 60 2.40 10.19 0.43
N ILE A 61 2.71 10.61 1.66
CA ILE A 61 2.09 11.78 2.29
C ILE A 61 3.02 12.99 2.16
N TYR A 62 2.52 14.09 1.60
CA TYR A 62 3.21 15.38 1.54
C TYR A 62 2.27 16.52 1.93
N LYS A 63 2.68 17.36 2.90
CA LYS A 63 1.87 18.45 3.49
C LYS A 63 0.43 18.02 3.86
N GLY A 64 0.28 16.82 4.43
CA GLY A 64 -1.02 16.29 4.85
C GLY A 64 -1.93 15.79 3.72
N LYS A 65 -1.41 15.66 2.49
CA LYS A 65 -2.13 15.09 1.33
C LYS A 65 -1.45 13.81 0.86
N SER A 66 -2.23 12.79 0.51
CA SER A 66 -1.73 11.57 -0.10
C SER A 66 -1.60 11.73 -1.62
N TYR A 67 -0.48 11.28 -2.17
CA TYR A 67 -0.18 11.30 -3.60
C TYR A 67 0.08 9.88 -4.08
N HIS A 68 -0.66 9.48 -5.12
CA HIS A 68 -0.53 8.18 -5.80
C HIS A 68 0.24 8.28 -7.13
N ARG A 69 0.76 9.48 -7.43
CA ARG A 69 1.52 9.80 -8.63
C ARG A 69 2.50 10.91 -8.33
N CYS A 70 3.42 11.15 -9.26
CA CYS A 70 4.32 12.28 -9.21
C CYS A 70 3.53 13.60 -9.12
N THR A 71 3.97 14.48 -8.24
CA THR A 71 3.34 15.77 -7.99
C THR A 71 4.28 16.88 -8.43
N SER A 72 3.74 17.96 -8.98
CA SER A 72 4.49 19.20 -9.23
C SER A 72 4.24 20.22 -8.12
N ALA A 73 3.77 19.76 -6.95
CA ALA A 73 3.62 20.59 -5.77
C ALA A 73 4.95 21.26 -5.44
N ASP A 74 4.87 22.54 -5.06
CA ASP A 74 6.02 23.38 -4.71
C ASP A 74 6.99 23.70 -5.86
N GLN A 75 6.53 23.56 -7.11
CA GLN A 75 7.16 24.14 -8.31
C GLN A 75 8.68 23.90 -8.36
N HIS A 76 9.09 22.63 -8.37
CA HIS A 76 10.49 22.24 -8.65
C HIS A 76 10.85 22.53 -10.12
N GLU A 77 10.93 23.80 -10.51
CA GLU A 77 11.29 24.24 -11.87
C GLU A 77 10.38 23.64 -12.97
N GLY A 78 9.10 23.42 -12.67
CA GLY A 78 8.17 22.76 -13.60
C GLY A 78 8.34 21.24 -13.71
N LYS A 79 9.23 20.63 -12.93
CA LYS A 79 9.45 19.18 -12.90
C LYS A 79 8.59 18.55 -11.80
N SER A 80 7.99 17.40 -12.13
CA SER A 80 7.26 16.59 -11.17
C SER A 80 8.22 15.78 -10.31
N TRP A 81 7.84 15.43 -9.08
CA TRP A 81 8.64 14.67 -8.14
C TRP A 81 7.78 13.67 -7.34
N CYS A 82 8.43 12.72 -6.69
CA CYS A 82 7.79 11.74 -5.81
C CYS A 82 8.66 11.47 -4.58
N ALA A 83 8.04 11.05 -3.47
CA ALA A 83 8.78 10.53 -2.33
C ALA A 83 9.28 9.10 -2.63
N THR A 84 10.45 8.75 -2.10
CA THR A 84 10.96 7.37 -2.17
C THR A 84 10.62 6.58 -0.90
N THR A 85 9.82 7.16 -0.01
CA THR A 85 9.38 6.57 1.25
C THR A 85 7.89 6.86 1.46
N PRO A 86 7.18 6.06 2.30
CA PRO A 86 5.76 6.29 2.57
C PRO A 86 5.48 7.64 3.26
N ASP A 87 6.40 8.09 4.11
CA ASP A 87 6.34 9.37 4.81
C ASP A 87 7.49 10.28 4.36
N TYR A 88 7.15 11.27 3.53
CA TYR A 88 8.12 12.26 3.08
C TYR A 88 8.68 13.10 4.24
N HIS A 89 7.88 13.40 5.26
CA HIS A 89 8.31 14.28 6.34
C HIS A 89 9.31 13.61 7.26
N ALA A 90 9.19 12.30 7.46
CA ALA A 90 10.10 11.51 8.28
C ALA A 90 11.48 11.35 7.63
N ASP A 91 11.52 11.03 6.34
CA ASP A 91 12.76 10.69 5.65
C ASP A 91 13.38 11.83 4.84
N LEU A 92 12.56 12.81 4.42
CA LEU A 92 12.93 13.88 3.46
C LEU A 92 13.54 13.35 2.15
N LYS A 93 13.28 12.08 1.81
CA LYS A 93 13.80 11.43 0.61
C LYS A 93 12.80 11.53 -0.54
N TRP A 94 13.26 12.11 -1.63
CA TRP A 94 12.48 12.30 -2.85
C TRP A 94 13.37 12.19 -4.07
N ARG A 95 12.72 12.03 -5.23
CA ARG A 95 13.38 12.08 -6.53
C ARG A 95 12.52 12.85 -7.52
N LEU A 96 13.18 13.44 -8.52
CA LEU A 96 12.48 13.94 -9.68
C LEU A 96 11.86 12.76 -10.44
N CYS A 97 10.59 12.92 -10.77
CA CYS A 97 9.94 12.09 -11.74
C CYS A 97 10.32 12.62 -13.11
N ASN A 98 10.85 11.75 -13.95
CA ASN A 98 10.99 12.11 -15.34
C ASN A 98 9.57 12.17 -15.93
N GLN A 99 9.32 13.07 -16.89
CA GLN A 99 8.06 13.11 -17.66
C GLN A 99 7.74 11.80 -18.42
N THR A 100 8.61 10.81 -18.27
CA THR A 100 8.54 9.46 -18.79
C THR A 100 7.94 8.47 -17.78
N ASP A 101 7.55 8.89 -16.58
CA ASP A 101 7.07 7.94 -15.58
C ASP A 101 5.70 7.37 -15.96
N CYS A 102 5.64 6.04 -16.00
CA CYS A 102 4.47 5.27 -16.30
C CYS A 102 3.32 5.60 -15.33
N VAL A 103 2.14 5.87 -15.87
CA VAL A 103 0.90 6.00 -15.10
C VAL A 103 0.29 4.62 -14.93
N PHE A 104 0.09 4.20 -13.68
CA PHE A 104 -0.58 2.95 -13.34
C PHE A 104 -1.78 3.20 -12.41
N PRO A 105 -2.89 2.46 -12.57
CA PRO A 105 -3.19 1.57 -13.70
C PRO A 105 -3.56 2.35 -14.96
N PHE A 106 -3.22 1.82 -16.14
CA PHE A 106 -3.65 2.37 -17.43
C PHE A 106 -4.46 1.36 -18.23
N VAL A 107 -5.39 1.85 -19.06
CA VAL A 107 -6.19 1.02 -19.98
C VAL A 107 -5.58 1.05 -21.37
N PHE A 108 -5.41 -0.12 -21.99
CA PHE A 108 -5.05 -0.27 -23.40
C PHE A 108 -5.89 -1.38 -24.02
N ARG A 109 -6.60 -1.08 -25.11
CA ARG A 109 -7.53 -1.99 -25.80
C ARG A 109 -8.52 -2.65 -24.84
N GLY A 110 -9.06 -1.87 -23.90
CA GLY A 110 -10.03 -2.32 -22.90
C GLY A 110 -9.47 -3.22 -21.79
N LYS A 111 -8.14 -3.35 -21.67
CA LYS A 111 -7.48 -4.08 -20.57
C LYS A 111 -6.70 -3.12 -19.68
N SER A 112 -6.84 -3.27 -18.36
CA SER A 112 -6.07 -2.51 -17.38
C SER A 112 -4.71 -3.15 -17.12
N TYR A 113 -3.66 -2.34 -17.09
CA TYR A 113 -2.29 -2.73 -16.80
C TYR A 113 -1.76 -1.93 -15.61
N ASN A 114 -1.20 -2.64 -14.63
CA ASN A 114 -0.56 -2.10 -13.43
C ASN A 114 0.98 -2.22 -13.47
N SER A 115 1.53 -2.67 -14.60
CA SER A 115 2.96 -2.80 -14.86
C SER A 115 3.24 -2.72 -16.36
N CYS A 116 4.51 -2.63 -16.74
CA CYS A 116 4.90 -2.53 -18.14
C CYS A 116 4.47 -3.77 -18.95
N THR A 117 3.78 -3.53 -20.06
CA THR A 117 3.17 -4.56 -20.89
C THR A 117 3.87 -4.70 -22.24
N ARG A 118 3.72 -5.86 -22.87
CA ARG A 118 4.16 -6.10 -24.26
C ARG A 118 2.99 -6.05 -25.25
N ALA A 119 1.80 -5.68 -24.75
CA ALA A 119 0.57 -5.70 -25.51
C ALA A 119 0.70 -4.85 -26.78
N GLY A 120 0.23 -5.39 -27.91
CA GLY A 120 0.25 -4.68 -29.19
C GLY A 120 1.61 -4.57 -29.88
N ARG A 121 2.67 -5.20 -29.36
CA ARG A 121 4.01 -5.19 -29.98
C ARG A 121 4.53 -6.59 -30.30
N THR A 122 5.27 -6.71 -31.40
CA THR A 122 5.94 -7.95 -31.84
C THR A 122 7.43 -7.99 -31.46
N ASP A 123 8.04 -6.85 -31.19
CA ASP A 123 9.47 -6.66 -30.89
C ASP A 123 9.89 -7.04 -29.47
N ARG A 124 8.98 -7.63 -28.69
CA ARG A 124 9.18 -8.09 -27.30
C ARG A 124 9.51 -6.98 -26.27
N ARG A 125 9.59 -5.71 -26.67
CA ARG A 125 9.85 -4.60 -25.74
C ARG A 125 8.65 -4.33 -24.86
N ARG A 126 8.89 -4.00 -23.59
CA ARG A 126 7.84 -3.61 -22.66
C ARG A 126 7.59 -2.12 -22.79
N TRP A 127 6.38 -1.70 -22.51
CA TRP A 127 6.01 -0.30 -22.53
C TRP A 127 4.93 -0.03 -21.49
N CYS A 128 4.77 1.23 -21.15
CA CYS A 128 3.74 1.71 -20.25
C CYS A 128 3.13 2.99 -20.80
N SER A 129 1.90 3.28 -20.39
CA SER A 129 1.26 4.54 -20.76
C SER A 129 1.68 5.67 -19.82
N LEU A 130 1.75 6.88 -20.35
CA LEU A 130 1.94 8.12 -19.58
C LEU A 130 0.59 8.71 -19.13
N THR A 131 -0.53 8.08 -19.48
CA THR A 131 -1.88 8.52 -19.10
C THR A 131 -2.70 7.32 -18.61
N ALA A 132 -3.86 7.59 -18.02
CA ALA A 132 -4.78 6.54 -17.58
C ALA A 132 -5.39 5.74 -18.75
N ASN A 133 -5.37 6.29 -19.98
CA ASN A 133 -5.92 5.66 -21.16
C ASN A 133 -4.94 5.75 -22.33
N ALA A 134 -4.26 4.65 -22.60
CA ALA A 134 -3.31 4.52 -23.70
C ALA A 134 -3.97 4.52 -25.08
N ASP A 135 -5.29 4.33 -25.16
CA ASP A 135 -6.03 4.40 -26.42
C ASP A 135 -6.35 5.85 -26.81
N ALA A 136 -6.33 6.79 -25.84
CA ALA A 136 -6.68 8.20 -26.07
C ALA A 136 -5.56 9.03 -26.72
N GLY A 137 -4.30 8.56 -26.65
CA GLY A 137 -3.14 9.30 -27.16
C GLY A 137 -1.94 8.42 -27.45
N LYS A 138 -0.92 8.96 -28.11
CA LYS A 138 0.37 8.28 -28.35
C LYS A 138 1.37 8.49 -27.21
N ASP A 139 0.88 8.76 -26.01
CA ASP A 139 1.71 9.05 -24.85
C ASP A 139 2.05 7.74 -24.13
N TRP A 140 3.10 7.08 -24.62
CA TRP A 140 3.65 5.85 -24.09
C TRP A 140 5.18 5.90 -24.05
N LEU A 141 5.77 5.11 -23.16
CA LEU A 141 7.21 4.97 -23.01
C LEU A 141 7.61 3.50 -22.97
N PHE A 142 8.82 3.19 -23.47
CA PHE A 142 9.44 1.91 -23.24
C PHE A 142 9.91 1.74 -21.79
N CYS A 143 9.65 0.53 -21.28
CA CYS A 143 10.36 -0.06 -20.16
C CYS A 143 11.32 -1.14 -20.73
#